data_AF-A0A8D9BI68-F1
#
_entry.id   AF-A0A8D9BI68-F1
#
_cell.length_a   1.000
_cell.length_b   1.000
_cell.length_c   1.000
_cell.angle_alpha   90.00
_cell.angle_beta   90.00
_cell.angle_gamma   90.00
#
_symmetry.space_group_name_H-M   'P 1'
#
loop_
_entity.id
_entity.type
_entity.pdbx_description
1 polymer ?
#
loop_
_entity_poly.entity_id
_entity_poly.type
_entity_poly.pdbx_seq_one_letter_code
_entity_poly.pdbx_strand_id
1 'polypeptide(L)'
;MNQVMTFVIKIVNNVRAHSLKRRQFKQLAEEMDCQYGDLLLHNEVRWLSRGKVLQRFNEVLPVLVTFFKNQGEPYPELENPEWLQDFAFLVDITEKLNDINTKLQGKDKCILEMLSEVTAFSIKLKLFPSLFITLLVDELFSLILGNKVVTFCILDYRAPAKDLQIIGVARGPKRLATPDLI
;
A
#
# COMPACT_ATOMS: atom_id res chain seq x y z
N MET A 1 -3.35 13.00 4.20
CA MET A 1 -2.77 11.94 3.32
C MET A 1 -2.40 12.43 1.92
N ASN A 2 -3.32 13.00 1.12
CA ASN A 2 -2.98 13.43 -0.25
C ASN A 2 -1.82 14.44 -0.29
N GLN A 3 -1.73 15.34 0.68
CA GLN A 3 -0.61 16.29 0.79
C GLN A 3 0.73 15.58 1.09
N VAL A 4 0.77 14.67 2.08
CA VAL A 4 1.96 13.86 2.40
C VAL A 4 2.41 13.04 1.19
N MET A 5 1.50 12.33 0.52
CA MET A 5 1.84 11.55 -0.68
C MET A 5 2.33 12.41 -1.83
N THR A 6 1.67 13.54 -2.09
CA THR A 6 2.07 14.47 -3.15
C THR A 6 3.47 15.01 -2.87
N PHE A 7 3.77 15.32 -1.62
CA PHE A 7 5.08 15.76 -1.20
C PHE A 7 6.15 14.67 -1.37
N VAL A 8 5.89 13.46 -0.89
CA VAL A 8 6.79 12.30 -1.08
C VAL A 8 7.08 12.07 -2.57
N ILE A 9 6.06 12.08 -3.42
CA ILE A 9 6.21 11.92 -4.88
C ILE A 9 7.05 13.05 -5.47
N LYS A 10 6.82 14.30 -5.05
CA LYS A 10 7.61 15.46 -5.49
C LYS A 10 9.10 15.28 -5.16
N ILE A 11 9.43 14.87 -3.94
CA ILE A 11 10.82 14.63 -3.52
C ILE A 11 11.45 13.48 -4.31
N VAL A 12 10.74 12.35 -4.40
CA VAL A 12 11.19 11.19 -5.18
C VAL A 12 11.48 11.57 -6.63
N ASN A 13 10.58 12.31 -7.26
CA ASN A 13 10.75 12.77 -8.63
C ASN A 13 11.91 13.75 -8.76
N ASN A 14 12.11 14.67 -7.80
CA ASN A 14 13.25 15.60 -7.82
C ASN A 14 14.59 14.87 -7.84
N VAL A 15 14.78 13.88 -6.96
CA VAL A 15 16.02 13.09 -6.89
C VAL A 15 16.15 12.18 -8.11
N ARG A 16 15.06 11.50 -8.52
CA ARG A 16 15.12 10.46 -9.55
C ARG A 16 15.09 10.97 -10.99
N ALA A 17 14.54 12.15 -11.25
CA ALA A 17 14.51 12.74 -12.60
C ALA A 17 15.89 13.23 -13.05
N HIS A 18 16.79 13.53 -12.12
CA HIS A 18 18.11 14.09 -12.43
C HIS A 18 19.21 13.05 -12.14
N SER A 19 19.91 12.61 -13.18
CA SER A 19 20.94 11.55 -13.08
C SER A 19 22.07 11.91 -12.09
N LEU A 20 22.50 13.17 -12.09
CA LEU A 20 23.51 13.68 -11.17
C LEU A 20 23.02 13.67 -9.72
N LYS A 21 21.82 14.21 -9.45
CA LYS A 21 21.24 14.22 -8.09
C LYS A 21 21.07 12.80 -7.56
N ARG A 22 20.59 11.88 -8.39
CA ARG A 22 20.48 10.46 -8.03
C ARG A 22 21.84 9.88 -7.65
N ARG A 23 22.89 10.09 -8.46
CA ARG A 23 24.24 9.57 -8.16
C ARG A 23 24.79 10.13 -6.85
N GLN A 24 24.65 11.44 -6.63
CA GLN A 24 25.09 12.09 -5.39
C GLN A 24 24.31 11.58 -4.18
N PHE A 25 22.99 11.40 -4.32
CA PHE A 25 22.16 10.82 -3.28
C PHE A 25 22.58 9.40 -2.93
N LYS A 26 22.86 8.55 -3.93
CA LYS A 26 23.36 7.18 -3.68
C LYS A 26 24.66 7.17 -2.89
N GLN A 27 25.60 8.00 -3.30
CA GLN A 27 26.89 8.11 -2.63
C GLN A 27 26.71 8.51 -1.17
N LEU A 28 25.86 9.51 -0.90
CA LEU A 28 25.56 9.92 0.48
C LEU A 28 24.84 8.82 1.27
N ALA A 29 23.92 8.08 0.64
CA ALA A 29 23.23 6.96 1.28
C ALA A 29 24.21 5.83 1.67
N GLU A 30 25.20 5.55 0.83
CA GLU A 30 26.29 4.60 1.13
C GLU A 30 27.19 5.11 2.26
N GLU A 31 27.56 6.39 2.25
CA GLU A 31 28.35 7.04 3.31
C GLU A 31 27.65 7.02 4.69
N MET A 32 26.31 7.10 4.68
CA MET A 32 25.47 7.07 5.89
C MET A 32 25.02 5.65 6.30
N ASP A 33 25.57 4.60 5.66
CA ASP A 33 25.22 3.18 5.91
C ASP A 33 23.71 2.90 5.85
N CYS A 34 23.03 3.54 4.89
CA CYS A 34 21.59 3.37 4.74
C CYS A 34 21.28 2.01 4.07
N GLN A 35 20.32 1.26 4.62
CA GLN A 35 19.93 -0.06 4.08
C GLN A 35 19.52 -0.02 2.60
N TYR A 36 18.97 1.11 2.14
CA TYR A 36 18.61 1.31 0.75
C TYR A 36 19.42 2.44 0.13
N GLY A 37 20.26 2.10 -0.85
CA GLY A 37 21.03 3.07 -1.63
C GLY A 37 20.25 3.79 -2.75
N ASP A 38 18.90 3.72 -2.78
CA ASP A 38 18.10 4.42 -3.81
C ASP A 38 16.62 4.54 -3.43
N LEU A 39 15.94 5.53 -4.02
CA LEU A 39 14.49 5.71 -3.90
C LEU A 39 13.73 4.81 -4.89
N LEU A 40 12.54 4.33 -4.50
CA LEU A 40 11.62 3.65 -5.43
C LEU A 40 10.87 4.67 -6.30
N LEU A 41 10.76 4.40 -7.60
CA LEU A 41 9.91 5.18 -8.50
C LEU A 41 8.48 4.80 -8.19
N HIS A 42 7.62 5.80 -8.10
CA HIS A 42 6.20 5.54 -8.10
C HIS A 42 5.80 4.95 -9.46
N ASN A 43 5.14 3.79 -9.45
CA ASN A 43 4.39 3.31 -10.60
C ASN A 43 2.91 3.41 -10.22
N GLU A 44 2.14 4.18 -10.97
CA GLU A 44 0.76 4.62 -10.65
C GLU A 44 -0.27 3.48 -10.55
N VAL A 45 0.14 2.24 -10.80
CA VAL A 45 -0.78 1.14 -11.11
C VAL A 45 -1.33 0.41 -9.86
N ARG A 46 -0.88 0.73 -8.62
CA ARG A 46 -1.44 0.09 -7.40
C ARG A 46 -1.12 0.84 -6.10
N TRP A 47 -2.08 1.00 -5.20
CA TRP A 47 -1.85 1.56 -3.85
C TRP A 47 -0.78 0.79 -3.05
N LEU A 48 -0.61 -0.52 -3.29
CA LEU A 48 0.49 -1.32 -2.71
C LEU A 48 1.88 -0.81 -3.11
N SER A 49 2.03 -0.24 -4.32
CA SER A 49 3.30 0.36 -4.73
C SER A 49 3.56 1.65 -3.94
N ARG A 50 2.51 2.40 -3.57
CA ARG A 50 2.60 3.61 -2.74
C ARG A 50 3.08 3.27 -1.33
N GLY A 51 2.56 2.21 -0.71
CA GLY A 51 3.03 1.73 0.60
C GLY A 51 4.53 1.40 0.59
N LYS A 52 5.02 0.70 -0.45
CA LYS A 52 6.45 0.41 -0.59
C LYS A 52 7.32 1.65 -0.79
N VAL A 53 6.82 2.64 -1.54
CA VAL A 53 7.51 3.92 -1.70
C VAL A 53 7.61 4.65 -0.36
N LEU A 54 6.53 4.70 0.41
CA LEU A 54 6.50 5.31 1.74
C LEU A 54 7.47 4.65 2.72
N GLN A 55 7.46 3.32 2.78
CA GLN A 55 8.38 2.55 3.63
C GLN A 55 9.84 2.89 3.29
N ARG A 56 10.21 2.83 1.99
CA ARG A 56 11.58 3.16 1.59
C ARG A 56 11.93 4.63 1.83
N PHE A 57 10.98 5.53 1.62
CA PHE A 57 11.16 6.95 1.90
C PHE A 57 11.45 7.20 3.38
N ASN A 58 10.75 6.50 4.28
CA ASN A 58 10.96 6.58 5.72
C ASN A 58 12.38 6.15 6.11
N GLU A 59 12.88 5.05 5.55
CA GLU A 59 14.21 4.54 5.86
C GLU A 59 15.34 5.45 5.39
N VAL A 60 15.16 6.14 4.25
CA VAL A 60 16.15 7.07 3.72
C VAL A 60 15.91 8.53 4.15
N LEU A 61 14.91 8.79 5.00
CA LEU A 61 14.54 10.14 5.44
C LEU A 61 15.73 10.93 6.01
N PRO A 62 16.61 10.37 6.88
CA PRO A 62 17.77 11.09 7.38
C PRO A 62 18.77 11.49 6.29
N VAL A 63 18.92 10.62 5.28
CA VAL A 63 19.77 10.89 4.11
C VAL A 63 19.17 12.01 3.28
N LEU A 64 17.84 12.03 3.07
CA LEU A 64 17.15 13.09 2.32
C LEU A 64 17.30 14.46 3.00
N VAL A 65 17.12 14.53 4.32
CA VAL A 65 17.31 15.78 5.09
C VAL A 65 18.73 16.31 4.87
N THR A 66 19.74 15.46 5.04
CA THR A 66 21.15 15.84 4.86
C THR A 66 21.45 16.22 3.40
N PHE A 67 20.95 15.45 2.45
CA PHE A 67 21.15 15.66 1.02
C PHE A 67 20.68 17.05 0.58
N PHE A 68 19.45 17.43 0.94
CA PHE A 68 18.88 18.71 0.53
C PHE A 68 19.50 19.91 1.25
N LYS A 69 19.93 19.74 2.51
CA LYS A 69 20.74 20.75 3.20
C LYS A 69 22.07 21.00 2.48
N ASN A 70 22.76 19.95 2.05
CA ASN A 70 24.03 20.07 1.32
C ASN A 70 23.88 20.72 -0.07
N GLN A 71 22.70 20.60 -0.69
CA GLN A 71 22.38 21.24 -1.96
C GLN A 71 21.95 22.71 -1.81
N GLY A 72 21.74 23.20 -0.58
CA GLY A 72 21.21 24.55 -0.32
C GLY A 72 19.71 24.69 -0.61
N GLU A 73 18.98 23.56 -0.72
CA GLU A 73 17.54 23.52 -1.02
C GLU A 73 16.79 22.75 0.09
N PRO A 74 16.84 23.17 1.38
CA PRO A 74 16.23 22.43 2.47
C PRO A 74 14.69 22.39 2.33
N TYR A 75 14.10 21.26 2.69
CA TYR A 75 12.65 21.08 2.76
C TYR A 75 12.21 21.06 4.22
N PRO A 76 11.55 22.13 4.72
CA PRO A 76 11.12 22.21 6.12
C PRO A 76 10.19 21.07 6.54
N GLU A 77 9.38 20.54 5.62
CA GLU A 77 8.44 19.46 5.90
C GLU A 77 9.14 18.17 6.37
N LEU A 78 10.37 17.90 5.91
CA LEU A 78 11.14 16.71 6.31
C LEU A 78 11.59 16.74 7.77
N GLU A 79 11.53 17.92 8.42
CA GLU A 79 11.91 18.12 9.82
C GLU A 79 10.73 18.64 10.67
N ASN A 80 9.57 18.87 10.05
CA ASN A 80 8.39 19.37 10.74
C ASN A 80 7.73 18.23 11.55
N PRO A 81 7.60 18.36 12.89
CA PRO A 81 7.05 17.30 13.73
C PRO A 81 5.61 16.90 13.39
N GLU A 82 4.75 17.85 13.02
CA GLU A 82 3.35 17.60 12.66
C GLU A 82 3.27 16.81 11.35
N TRP A 83 4.07 17.21 10.35
CA TRP A 83 4.13 16.50 9.08
C TRP A 83 4.72 15.09 9.25
N LEU A 84 5.77 14.95 10.06
CA LEU A 84 6.39 13.66 10.37
C LEU A 84 5.44 12.71 11.09
N GLN A 85 4.58 13.24 11.96
CA GLN A 85 3.53 12.45 12.61
C GLN A 85 2.52 11.91 11.59
N ASP A 86 2.02 12.77 10.69
CA ASP A 86 1.11 12.37 9.63
C ASP A 86 1.76 11.36 8.65
N PHE A 87 3.04 11.56 8.35
CA PHE A 87 3.82 10.66 7.51
C PHE A 87 4.05 9.29 8.17
N ALA A 88 4.46 9.25 9.44
CA ALA A 88 4.66 8.00 10.18
C ALA A 88 3.35 7.21 10.28
N PHE A 89 2.24 7.88 10.59
CA PHE A 89 0.92 7.26 10.60
C PHE A 89 0.57 6.65 9.23
N LEU A 90 0.89 7.35 8.14
CA LEU A 90 0.65 6.88 6.79
C LEU A 90 1.52 5.65 6.42
N VAL A 91 2.79 5.63 6.86
CA VAL A 91 3.67 4.46 6.70
C VAL A 91 3.08 3.26 7.44
N ASP A 92 2.74 3.41 8.72
CA ASP A 92 2.22 2.33 9.57
C ASP A 92 0.92 1.73 9.01
N ILE A 93 -0.02 2.58 8.60
CA ILE A 93 -1.30 2.10 8.09
C ILE A 93 -1.14 1.39 6.74
N THR A 94 -0.27 1.88 5.86
CA THR A 94 -0.03 1.25 4.56
C THR A 94 0.71 -0.08 4.68
N GLU A 95 1.60 -0.22 5.66
CA GLU A 95 2.21 -1.50 6.01
C GLU A 95 1.16 -2.50 6.52
N LYS A 96 0.29 -2.08 7.44
CA LYS A 96 -0.78 -2.94 7.98
C LYS A 96 -1.75 -3.42 6.90
N LEU A 97 -2.05 -2.56 5.94
CA LEU A 97 -2.88 -2.91 4.78
C LEU A 97 -2.17 -3.92 3.87
N ASN A 98 -0.86 -3.75 3.64
CA ASN A 98 -0.07 -4.68 2.84
C ASN A 98 0.03 -6.08 3.51
N ASP A 99 0.14 -6.14 4.84
CA ASP A 99 0.09 -7.40 5.60
C ASP A 99 -1.22 -8.16 5.33
N ILE A 100 -2.34 -7.46 5.42
CA ILE A 100 -3.66 -8.06 5.23
C ILE A 100 -3.84 -8.49 3.79
N ASN A 101 -3.44 -7.66 2.83
CA ASN A 101 -3.46 -8.05 1.43
C ASN A 101 -2.65 -9.33 1.20
N THR A 102 -1.46 -9.44 1.79
CA THR A 102 -0.61 -10.64 1.70
C THR A 102 -1.29 -11.86 2.35
N LYS A 103 -1.91 -11.66 3.52
CA LYS A 103 -2.71 -12.70 4.18
C LYS A 103 -3.87 -13.15 3.30
N LEU A 104 -4.55 -12.25 2.59
CA LEU A 104 -5.71 -12.60 1.75
C LEU A 104 -5.32 -13.27 0.43
N GLN A 105 -4.11 -13.00 -0.09
CA GLN A 105 -3.61 -13.58 -1.34
C GLN A 105 -2.98 -14.98 -1.22
N GLY A 106 -2.96 -15.56 -0.01
CA GLY A 106 -2.44 -16.91 0.22
C GLY A 106 -3.21 -17.99 -0.56
N LYS A 107 -2.50 -19.00 -1.06
CA LYS A 107 -3.13 -20.21 -1.60
C LYS A 107 -3.84 -20.96 -0.46
N ASP A 108 -4.93 -21.66 -0.79
CA ASP A 108 -5.68 -22.55 0.12
C ASP A 108 -6.38 -21.87 1.32
N LYS A 109 -6.68 -20.58 1.22
CA LYS A 109 -7.43 -19.86 2.25
C LYS A 109 -8.94 -20.07 2.12
N CYS A 110 -9.58 -20.38 3.24
CA CYS A 110 -11.03 -20.45 3.30
C CYS A 110 -11.66 -19.05 3.35
N ILE A 111 -12.83 -18.87 2.73
CA ILE A 111 -13.58 -17.61 2.74
C ILE A 111 -13.84 -17.13 4.18
N LEU A 112 -14.15 -18.04 5.10
CA LEU A 112 -14.39 -17.71 6.51
C LEU A 112 -13.16 -17.13 7.20
N GLU A 113 -11.96 -17.63 6.86
CA GLU A 113 -10.69 -17.12 7.39
C GLU A 113 -10.38 -15.73 6.83
N MET A 114 -10.63 -15.52 5.54
CA MET A 114 -10.50 -14.20 4.90
C MET A 114 -11.44 -13.17 5.56
N LEU A 115 -12.70 -13.55 5.78
CA LEU A 115 -13.69 -12.70 6.44
C LEU A 115 -13.30 -12.36 7.88
N SER A 116 -12.76 -13.34 8.62
CA SER A 116 -12.25 -13.12 9.98
C SER A 116 -11.11 -12.09 10.00
N GLU A 117 -10.13 -12.22 9.09
CA GLU A 117 -9.00 -11.28 8.99
C GLU A 117 -9.45 -9.86 8.64
N VAL A 118 -10.37 -9.71 7.68
CA VAL A 118 -10.94 -8.40 7.30
C VAL A 118 -11.74 -7.79 8.45
N THR A 119 -12.54 -8.59 9.15
CA THR A 119 -13.36 -8.13 10.28
C THR A 119 -12.47 -7.68 11.44
N ALA A 120 -11.47 -8.49 11.79
CA ALA A 120 -10.52 -8.16 12.85
C ALA A 120 -9.75 -6.86 12.55
N PHE A 121 -9.35 -6.65 11.29
CA PHE A 121 -8.74 -5.40 10.89
C PHE A 121 -9.70 -4.21 10.95
N SER A 122 -10.94 -4.39 10.47
CA SER A 122 -11.95 -3.33 10.51
C SER A 122 -12.24 -2.88 11.94
N ILE A 123 -12.23 -3.80 12.91
CA ILE A 123 -12.35 -3.47 14.33
C ILE A 123 -11.14 -2.65 14.80
N LYS A 124 -9.92 -3.05 14.42
CA LYS A 124 -8.70 -2.29 14.74
C LYS A 124 -8.72 -0.88 14.14
N LEU A 125 -9.21 -0.73 12.91
CA LEU A 125 -9.36 0.57 12.26
C LEU A 125 -10.29 1.50 13.05
N LYS A 126 -11.38 0.98 13.61
CA LYS A 126 -12.32 1.77 14.43
C LYS A 126 -11.71 2.29 15.73
N LEU A 127 -10.56 1.77 16.16
CA LEU A 127 -9.85 2.26 17.35
C LEU A 127 -8.96 3.47 17.04
N PHE A 128 -8.73 3.79 15.76
CA PHE A 128 -7.99 4.99 15.38
C PHE A 128 -8.91 6.22 15.36
N PRO A 129 -8.38 7.43 15.64
CA PRO A 129 -9.16 8.67 15.60
C PRO A 129 -9.88 8.85 14.25
N SER A 130 -11.17 9.20 14.33
CA SER A 130 -12.17 9.13 13.26
C SER A 130 -11.92 10.00 12.02
N LEU A 131 -10.94 10.91 12.05
CA LEU A 131 -10.71 11.86 10.95
C LEU A 131 -10.00 11.25 9.72
N PHE A 132 -9.42 10.04 9.84
CA PHE A 132 -8.59 9.43 8.79
C PHE A 132 -9.22 8.21 8.09
N ILE A 133 -10.30 7.63 8.64
CA ILE A 133 -10.81 6.30 8.25
C ILE A 133 -11.58 6.34 6.92
N THR A 134 -12.30 7.42 6.61
CA THR A 134 -13.27 7.44 5.50
C THR A 134 -12.62 7.25 4.13
N LEU A 135 -11.44 7.84 3.90
CA LEU A 135 -10.70 7.68 2.63
C LEU A 135 -10.02 6.31 2.50
N LEU A 136 -9.63 5.70 3.63
CA LEU A 136 -9.03 4.38 3.67
C LEU A 136 -10.04 3.27 3.42
N VAL A 137 -11.29 3.44 3.86
CA VAL A 137 -12.36 2.45 3.67
C VAL A 137 -12.74 2.31 2.20
N ASP A 138 -12.78 3.40 1.43
CA ASP A 138 -13.06 3.35 -0.01
C ASP A 138 -11.91 2.69 -0.81
N GLU A 139 -10.65 2.95 -0.43
CA GLU A 139 -9.49 2.26 -1.02
C GLU A 139 -9.40 0.78 -0.62
N LEU A 140 -9.73 0.46 0.65
CA LEU A 140 -9.91 -0.92 1.11
C LEU A 140 -11.02 -1.63 0.34
N PHE A 141 -12.14 -0.96 0.08
CA PHE A 141 -13.23 -1.49 -0.74
C PHE A 141 -12.74 -1.78 -2.17
N SER A 142 -11.96 -0.87 -2.78
CA SER A 142 -11.33 -1.10 -4.09
C SER A 142 -10.31 -2.24 -4.08
N LEU A 143 -9.58 -2.45 -2.99
CA LEU A 143 -8.63 -3.55 -2.86
C LEU A 143 -9.33 -4.90 -2.70
N ILE A 144 -10.36 -4.93 -1.88
CA ILE A 144 -11.21 -6.10 -1.66
C ILE A 144 -11.96 -6.44 -2.97
N LEU A 145 -12.55 -5.45 -3.64
CA LEU A 145 -13.27 -5.65 -4.91
C LEU A 145 -12.34 -5.88 -6.12
N GLY A 146 -11.12 -5.32 -6.11
CA GLY A 146 -10.15 -5.36 -7.21
C GLY A 146 -9.30 -6.63 -7.25
N ASN A 147 -9.23 -7.40 -6.15
CA ASN A 147 -8.80 -8.79 -6.20
C ASN A 147 -9.99 -9.63 -6.69
N LYS A 148 -9.93 -10.12 -7.93
CA LYS A 148 -10.96 -10.97 -8.60
C LYS A 148 -11.43 -12.21 -7.81
N VAL A 149 -10.87 -12.48 -6.64
CA VAL A 149 -11.21 -13.57 -5.72
C VAL A 149 -12.35 -13.18 -4.76
N VAL A 150 -12.50 -11.90 -4.40
CA VAL A 150 -13.45 -11.48 -3.35
C VAL A 150 -14.70 -10.79 -3.91
N THR A 151 -14.69 -10.38 -5.20
CA THR A 151 -15.84 -9.79 -5.90
C THR A 151 -17.08 -10.71 -5.89
N PHE A 152 -16.95 -12.01 -5.61
CA PHE A 152 -18.08 -12.93 -5.55
C PHE A 152 -18.73 -13.06 -4.17
N CYS A 153 -18.09 -12.60 -3.09
CA CYS A 153 -18.59 -12.78 -1.71
C CYS A 153 -19.10 -11.50 -1.05
N ILE A 154 -19.01 -10.34 -1.70
CA ILE A 154 -19.49 -9.06 -1.16
C ILE A 154 -20.46 -8.40 -2.13
N LEU A 155 -21.47 -9.14 -2.56
CA LEU A 155 -22.72 -8.56 -3.02
C LEU A 155 -23.82 -8.97 -2.04
N ASP A 156 -23.76 -8.45 -0.80
CA ASP A 156 -24.95 -7.97 -0.09
C ASP A 156 -24.60 -7.41 1.30
N TYR A 157 -24.05 -6.20 1.35
CA TYR A 157 -24.05 -5.42 2.61
C TYR A 157 -25.19 -4.38 2.63
N ARG A 158 -26.12 -4.44 1.66
CA ARG A 158 -27.25 -3.51 1.53
C ARG A 158 -28.63 -4.18 1.56
N ALA A 159 -28.74 -5.52 1.53
CA ALA A 159 -30.01 -6.21 1.71
C ALA A 159 -30.33 -6.49 3.20
N PRO A 160 -31.58 -6.33 3.65
CA PRO A 160 -32.03 -6.79 4.95
C PRO A 160 -31.84 -8.31 5.06
N ALA A 161 -31.39 -8.77 6.23
CA ALA A 161 -30.81 -10.08 6.54
C ALA A 161 -31.67 -11.35 6.31
N LYS A 162 -32.67 -11.33 5.43
CA LYS A 162 -33.62 -12.45 5.24
C LYS A 162 -33.50 -13.20 3.92
N ASP A 163 -32.75 -12.69 2.93
CA ASP A 163 -32.72 -13.27 1.58
C ASP A 163 -31.33 -13.75 1.11
N LEU A 164 -30.43 -14.13 2.03
CA LEU A 164 -29.16 -14.78 1.65
C LEU A 164 -29.42 -16.21 1.13
N GLN A 165 -29.70 -16.36 -0.16
CA GLN A 165 -29.59 -17.65 -0.84
C GLN A 165 -28.17 -17.85 -1.37
N ILE A 166 -27.52 -18.91 -0.88
CA ILE A 166 -26.23 -19.38 -1.42
C ILE A 166 -26.51 -19.96 -2.82
N ILE A 167 -26.27 -19.19 -3.88
CA ILE A 167 -26.28 -19.72 -5.24
C ILE A 167 -24.96 -20.47 -5.47
N GLY A 168 -25.08 -21.74 -5.85
CA GLY A 168 -24.02 -22.74 -5.81
C GLY A 168 -22.74 -22.41 -6.58
N VAL A 169 -21.67 -23.09 -6.16
CA VAL A 169 -20.32 -23.04 -6.72
C VAL A 169 -20.33 -23.41 -8.22
N ALA A 170 -20.19 -22.43 -9.11
CA ALA A 170 -19.84 -22.70 -10.50
C ALA A 170 -18.38 -23.16 -10.55
N ARG A 171 -18.15 -24.46 -10.69
CA ARG A 171 -16.84 -25.00 -11.07
C ARG A 171 -16.46 -24.37 -12.42
N GLY A 172 -15.29 -23.72 -12.47
CA GLY A 172 -14.73 -23.20 -13.71
C GLY A 172 -14.63 -24.26 -14.81
N PRO A 173 -14.49 -23.86 -16.09
CA PRO A 173 -14.61 -24.77 -17.23
C PRO A 173 -13.63 -25.93 -17.08
N LYS A 174 -14.16 -27.16 -17.08
CA LYS A 174 -13.36 -28.38 -17.23
C LYS A 174 -12.55 -28.21 -18.51
N ARG A 175 -11.21 -28.29 -18.43
CA ARG A 175 -10.40 -28.56 -19.61
C ARG A 175 -10.90 -29.88 -20.18
N LEU A 176 -11.52 -29.84 -21.36
CA LEU A 176 -11.71 -31.04 -22.16
C LEU A 176 -10.31 -31.60 -22.46
N ALA A 177 -10.07 -32.83 -22.01
CA ALA A 177 -8.93 -33.61 -22.46
C ALA A 177 -9.02 -33.72 -23.99
N THR A 178 -7.94 -33.33 -24.67
CA THR A 178 -7.71 -33.72 -26.06
C THR A 178 -7.53 -35.23 -26.09
N PRO A 179 -8.26 -35.98 -26.94
CA PRO A 179 -7.93 -37.37 -27.18
C PRO A 179 -6.60 -37.45 -27.95
N ASP A 180 -5.69 -38.27 -27.44
CA ASP A 180 -4.43 -38.61 -28.09
C ASP A 180 -4.71 -39.16 -29.49
N LEU A 181 -4.06 -38.58 -30.51
CA LEU A 181 -3.95 -39.16 -31.84
C LEU A 181 -3.01 -40.37 -31.75
N ILE A 182 -3.55 -41.56 -32.06
CA ILE A 182 -2.80 -42.68 -32.64
C ILE A 182 -3.45 -42.97 -34.00
#